data_AF-A0A0G0LXG2-F1
#
_entry.id   AF-A0A0G0LXG2-F1
#
_cell.length_a   1.000
_cell.length_b   1.000
_cell.length_c   1.000
_cell.angle_alpha   90.00
_cell.angle_beta   90.00
_cell.angle_gamma   90.00
#
_symmetry.space_group_name_H-M   'P 1'
#
loop_
_entity.id
_entity.type
_entity.pdbx_description
1 polymer ?
#
loop_
_entity_poly.entity_id
_entity_poly.type
_entity_poly.pdbx_seq_one_letter_code
_entity_poly.pdbx_strand_id
1 'polypeptide(L)'
;MKLPWYVISKGSLLHHLPLIGKSTAQSLGPIILVPDPIYRNLQTDNPNPKHKEMGVLKFGYKYLSDSKFRFQEELLAVKEAMKYLKKNKIAFDFGQKAKFYSGYLYLWPVSKEYAEKELKKAWDEV
;
A
#
# COMPACT_ATOMS: atom_id res chain seq x y z
N MET A 1 17.72 -12.89 -23.19
CA MET A 1 16.99 -11.74 -22.61
C MET A 1 17.95 -11.00 -21.68
N LYS A 2 18.17 -9.68 -21.84
CA LYS A 2 19.01 -8.90 -20.91
C LYS A 2 18.17 -8.47 -19.72
N LEU A 3 18.63 -8.74 -18.50
CA LEU A 3 17.93 -8.31 -17.28
C LEU A 3 18.12 -6.80 -17.06
N PRO A 4 17.11 -6.09 -16.52
CA PRO A 4 17.24 -4.68 -16.15
C PRO A 4 18.35 -4.45 -15.13
N TRP A 5 18.96 -3.25 -15.12
CA TRP A 5 20.13 -2.92 -14.29
C TRP A 5 19.89 -3.02 -12.77
N TYR A 6 18.64 -2.95 -12.33
CA TYR A 6 18.24 -3.11 -10.93
C TYR A 6 17.99 -4.57 -10.51
N VAL A 7 18.10 -5.52 -11.45
CA VAL A 7 17.99 -6.95 -11.19
C VAL A 7 19.38 -7.53 -10.96
N ILE A 8 19.77 -7.61 -9.70
CA ILE A 8 21.06 -8.13 -9.26
C ILE A 8 20.89 -9.62 -8.91
N SER A 9 21.66 -10.49 -9.57
CA SER A 9 21.77 -11.90 -9.18
C SER A 9 22.47 -11.98 -7.83
N LYS A 10 21.80 -12.54 -6.82
CA LYS A 10 22.36 -12.70 -5.47
C LYS A 10 23.41 -13.82 -5.49
N GLY A 11 24.63 -13.48 -5.88
CA GLY A 11 25.79 -14.36 -5.71
C GLY A 11 26.21 -14.47 -4.24
N SER A 12 26.61 -15.69 -3.85
CA SER A 12 27.38 -16.20 -2.70
C SER A 12 27.31 -15.54 -1.30
N LEU A 13 27.19 -14.22 -1.17
CA LEU A 13 27.39 -13.50 0.09
C LEU A 13 26.23 -13.62 1.10
N LEU A 14 25.02 -13.93 0.62
CA LEU A 14 23.80 -14.00 1.45
C LEU A 14 23.38 -15.44 1.78
N HIS A 15 24.23 -16.44 1.51
CA HIS A 15 23.92 -17.87 1.66
C HIS A 15 23.73 -18.34 3.11
N HIS A 16 24.20 -17.55 4.10
CA HIS A 16 24.23 -17.97 5.50
C HIS A 16 23.00 -17.54 6.32
N LEU A 17 22.04 -16.84 5.70
CA LEU A 17 20.79 -16.45 6.35
C LEU A 17 19.70 -17.49 6.04
N PRO A 18 19.21 -18.25 7.04
CA PRO A 18 18.35 -19.43 6.85
C PRO A 18 16.92 -19.15 6.34
N LEU A 19 16.62 -17.90 5.96
CA LEU A 19 15.32 -17.47 5.41
C LEU A 19 15.38 -17.10 3.91
N ILE A 20 16.53 -17.31 3.25
CA ILE A 20 16.79 -16.79 1.90
C ILE A 20 17.16 -17.95 0.96
N GLY A 21 16.14 -18.57 0.34
CA GLY A 21 16.32 -19.65 -0.63
C GLY A 21 16.85 -19.17 -2.00
N LYS A 22 17.52 -20.06 -2.73
CA LYS A 22 18.13 -19.79 -4.07
C LYS A 22 17.12 -19.39 -5.16
N SER A 23 15.83 -19.55 -4.91
CA SER A 23 14.74 -19.30 -5.87
C SER A 23 13.81 -18.16 -5.44
N THR A 24 14.20 -17.36 -4.43
CA THR A 24 13.36 -16.24 -3.96
C THR A 24 13.88 -14.90 -4.50
N ALA A 25 13.03 -14.21 -5.25
CA ALA A 25 13.22 -12.78 -5.51
C ALA A 25 12.79 -12.02 -4.25
N GLN A 26 13.73 -11.29 -3.64
CA GLN A 26 13.42 -10.40 -2.53
C GLN A 26 13.43 -8.96 -3.04
N SER A 27 12.31 -8.26 -2.89
CA SER A 27 12.24 -6.82 -3.09
C SER A 27 13.05 -6.14 -1.98
N LEU A 28 14.08 -5.36 -2.34
CA LEU A 28 14.89 -4.54 -1.40
C LEU A 28 14.16 -3.22 -1.04
N GLY A 29 12.85 -3.28 -0.91
CA GLY A 29 11.99 -2.15 -0.60
C GLY A 29 10.54 -2.61 -0.48
N PRO A 30 9.69 -1.88 0.25
CA PRO A 30 8.26 -2.16 0.26
C PRO A 30 7.75 -2.09 -1.17
N ILE A 31 7.02 -3.12 -1.60
CA ILE A 31 6.22 -3.01 -2.82
C ILE A 31 5.08 -2.07 -2.47
N ILE A 32 5.26 -0.78 -2.77
CA ILE A 32 4.20 0.23 -2.57
C ILE A 32 3.23 0.05 -3.74
N LEU A 33 2.12 -0.62 -3.47
CA LEU A 33 1.02 -0.74 -4.42
C LEU A 33 0.24 0.58 -4.42
N VAL A 34 0.45 1.38 -5.45
CA VAL A 34 -0.25 2.66 -5.63
C VAL A 34 -1.44 2.44 -6.60
N PRO A 35 -2.65 2.93 -6.29
CA PRO A 35 -3.79 2.88 -7.22
C PRO A 35 -3.45 3.50 -8.58
N ASP A 36 -3.93 2.90 -9.68
CA ASP A 36 -3.67 3.35 -11.06
C ASP A 36 -3.93 4.86 -11.30
N PRO A 37 -5.00 5.48 -10.73
CA PRO A 37 -5.21 6.93 -10.88
C PRO A 37 -4.10 7.76 -10.23
N ILE A 38 -3.58 7.33 -9.07
CA ILE A 38 -2.50 8.01 -8.35
C ILE A 38 -1.17 7.77 -9.07
N TYR A 39 -0.92 6.54 -9.54
CA TYR A 39 0.28 6.20 -10.31
C TYR A 39 0.39 7.04 -11.59
N ARG A 40 -0.69 7.12 -12.38
CA ARG A 40 -0.74 7.96 -13.59
C ARG A 40 -0.59 9.44 -13.27
N ASN A 41 -1.18 9.90 -12.16
CA ASN A 41 -1.03 11.29 -11.73
C ASN A 41 0.41 11.63 -11.32
N LEU A 42 1.13 10.71 -10.67
CA LEU A 42 2.54 10.88 -10.31
C LEU A 42 3.49 10.93 -11.52
N GLN A 43 3.05 10.42 -12.67
CA GLN A 43 3.82 10.44 -13.92
C GLN A 43 3.63 11.69 -14.78
N THR A 44 2.68 12.58 -14.44
CA THR A 44 2.49 13.82 -15.20
C THR A 44 3.54 14.86 -14.83
N ASP A 45 3.82 15.81 -15.72
CA ASP A 45 4.76 16.92 -15.44
C ASP A 45 4.30 17.80 -14.26
N ASN A 46 2.99 17.80 -13.99
CA ASN A 46 2.39 18.51 -12.86
C ASN A 46 1.40 17.62 -12.09
N PRO A 47 1.90 16.73 -11.21
CA PRO A 47 1.04 15.90 -10.36
C PRO A 47 0.17 16.79 -9.46
N ASN A 48 -1.00 16.28 -9.08
CA ASN A 48 -1.97 17.01 -8.28
C ASN A 48 -1.31 17.44 -6.94
N PRO A 49 -1.32 18.74 -6.57
CA PRO A 49 -0.50 19.31 -5.50
C PRO A 49 -0.68 18.68 -4.11
N LYS A 50 -1.79 17.98 -3.83
CA LYS A 50 -2.01 17.33 -2.53
C LYS A 50 -0.86 16.41 -2.07
N HIS A 51 -0.15 15.78 -3.01
CA HIS A 51 1.00 14.91 -2.70
C HIS A 51 2.36 15.59 -2.91
N LYS A 52 2.41 16.70 -3.66
CA LYS A 52 3.65 17.43 -3.99
C LYS A 52 4.15 18.26 -2.80
N GLU A 53 3.25 18.78 -1.97
CA GLU A 53 3.59 19.68 -0.87
C GLU A 53 4.29 19.01 0.32
N MET A 54 4.10 17.70 0.51
CA MET A 54 4.71 17.00 1.66
C MET A 54 6.15 16.56 1.37
N GLY A 55 6.48 16.16 0.14
CA GLY A 55 7.79 15.59 -0.20
C GLY A 55 7.96 14.16 0.35
N VAL A 56 8.69 13.31 -0.38
CA VAL A 56 8.81 11.85 -0.11
C VAL A 56 9.33 11.56 1.31
N LEU A 57 10.29 12.35 1.80
CA LEU A 57 10.87 12.17 3.14
C LEU A 57 9.87 12.48 4.25
N LYS A 58 9.13 13.59 4.14
CA LYS A 58 8.13 13.96 5.15
C LYS A 58 6.94 13.03 5.12
N PHE A 59 6.55 12.57 3.92
CA PHE A 59 5.52 11.56 3.75
C PHE A 59 5.94 10.26 4.41
N GLY A 60 7.15 9.74 4.14
CA GLY A 60 7.66 8.52 4.76
C GLY A 60 7.73 8.62 6.29
N TYR A 61 8.23 9.75 6.81
CA TYR A 61 8.24 10.00 8.26
C TYR A 61 6.82 9.99 8.84
N LYS A 62 5.91 10.77 8.26
CA LYS A 62 4.52 10.86 8.75
C LYS A 62 3.79 9.52 8.64
N TYR A 63 4.03 8.78 7.57
CA TYR A 63 3.48 7.45 7.36
C TYR A 63 3.98 6.45 8.41
N LEU A 64 5.21 6.58 8.91
CA LEU A 64 5.74 5.72 9.97
C LEU A 64 5.31 6.17 11.38
N SER A 65 5.25 7.49 11.64
CA SER A 65 4.96 8.03 12.96
C SER A 65 3.47 8.21 13.28
N ASP A 66 2.64 8.46 12.27
CA ASP A 66 1.21 8.78 12.44
C ASP A 66 0.34 7.64 11.90
N SER A 67 -0.17 6.84 12.85
CA SER A 67 -1.03 5.70 12.57
C SER A 67 -2.36 6.09 11.90
N LYS A 68 -2.91 7.25 12.25
CA LYS A 68 -4.17 7.75 11.69
C LYS A 68 -3.98 8.22 10.27
N PHE A 69 -2.89 8.94 10.00
CA PHE A 69 -2.50 9.32 8.65
C PHE A 69 -2.34 8.10 7.75
N ARG A 70 -1.62 7.07 8.22
CA ARG A 70 -1.45 5.81 7.49
C ARG A 70 -2.79 5.17 7.11
N PHE A 71 -3.69 5.05 8.08
CA PHE A 71 -5.00 4.47 7.84
C PHE A 71 -5.83 5.28 6.82
N GLN A 72 -5.73 6.61 6.84
CA GLN A 72 -6.43 7.46 5.89
C GLN A 72 -5.92 7.30 4.45
N GLU A 73 -4.61 7.19 4.26
CA GLU A 73 -4.02 6.92 2.93
C GLU A 73 -4.48 5.57 2.39
N GLU A 74 -4.49 4.53 3.23
CA GLU A 74 -5.00 3.20 2.86
C GLU A 74 -6.50 3.25 2.52
N LEU A 75 -7.31 3.99 3.29
CA LEU A 75 -8.73 4.16 3.03
C LEU A 75 -8.97 4.83 1.67
N LEU A 76 -8.18 5.86 1.32
CA LEU A 76 -8.23 6.52 0.02
C LEU A 76 -7.90 5.55 -1.12
N ALA A 77 -6.87 4.72 -0.96
CA ALA A 77 -6.52 3.70 -1.94
C ALA A 77 -7.62 2.65 -2.11
N VAL A 78 -8.25 2.23 -1.01
CA VAL A 78 -9.36 1.27 -1.02
C VAL A 78 -10.61 1.82 -1.67
N LYS A 79 -10.92 3.12 -1.53
CA LYS A 79 -12.11 3.72 -2.16
C LYS A 79 -12.12 3.52 -3.67
N GLU A 80 -10.97 3.62 -4.33
CA GLU A 80 -10.88 3.33 -5.77
C GLU A 80 -11.12 1.85 -6.09
N ALA A 81 -10.62 0.93 -5.26
CA ALA A 81 -10.93 -0.49 -5.40
C ALA A 81 -12.43 -0.76 -5.14
N MET A 82 -13.05 -0.08 -4.17
CA MET A 82 -14.48 -0.17 -3.87
C MET A 82 -15.34 0.29 -5.05
N LYS A 83 -14.99 1.40 -5.71
CA LYS A 83 -15.67 1.88 -6.93
C LYS A 83 -15.71 0.78 -7.99
N TYR A 84 -14.56 0.16 -8.23
CA TYR A 84 -14.44 -0.91 -9.20
C TYR A 84 -15.31 -2.12 -8.81
N LEU A 85 -15.26 -2.55 -7.54
CA LEU A 85 -16.02 -3.71 -7.07
C LEU A 85 -17.53 -3.46 -7.12
N LYS A 86 -17.98 -2.27 -6.73
CA LYS A 86 -19.39 -1.86 -6.79
C LYS A 86 -19.90 -1.84 -8.23
N LYS A 87 -19.11 -1.30 -9.17
CA LYS A 87 -19.43 -1.31 -10.62
C LYS A 87 -19.60 -2.72 -11.17
N ASN A 88 -18.78 -3.66 -10.71
CA ASN A 88 -18.82 -5.07 -11.15
C ASN A 88 -19.74 -5.96 -10.31
N LYS A 89 -20.51 -5.39 -9.36
CA LYS A 89 -21.40 -6.14 -8.44
C LYS A 89 -20.68 -7.22 -7.63
N ILE A 90 -19.39 -7.01 -7.31
CA ILE A 90 -18.58 -7.91 -6.50
C ILE A 90 -18.71 -7.50 -5.04
N ALA A 91 -18.93 -8.47 -4.16
CA ALA A 91 -19.03 -8.23 -2.72
C ALA A 91 -17.67 -7.77 -2.15
N PHE A 92 -17.72 -6.78 -1.25
CA PHE A 92 -16.55 -6.32 -0.50
C PHE A 92 -16.52 -6.98 0.87
N ASP A 93 -15.47 -7.74 1.18
CA ASP A 93 -15.29 -8.35 2.50
C ASP A 93 -14.69 -7.33 3.50
N PHE A 94 -15.58 -6.67 4.22
CA PHE A 94 -15.22 -5.71 5.27
C PHE A 94 -14.42 -6.34 6.39
N GLY A 95 -14.74 -7.57 6.79
CA GLY A 95 -14.12 -8.22 7.95
C GLY A 95 -12.67 -8.61 7.68
N GLN A 96 -12.40 -9.18 6.50
CA GLN A 96 -11.05 -9.52 6.08
C GLN A 96 -10.20 -8.25 5.90
N LYS A 97 -10.74 -7.20 5.26
CA LYS A 97 -10.03 -5.93 5.07
C LYS A 97 -9.79 -5.18 6.37
N ALA A 98 -10.76 -5.15 7.27
CA ALA A 98 -10.58 -4.56 8.60
C ALA A 98 -9.49 -5.27 9.39
N LYS A 99 -9.45 -6.61 9.36
CA LYS A 99 -8.39 -7.41 10.00
C LYS A 99 -7.01 -7.13 9.40
N PHE A 100 -6.95 -6.91 8.09
CA PHE A 100 -5.73 -6.54 7.39
C PHE A 100 -5.22 -5.16 7.85
N TYR A 101 -6.10 -4.16 7.93
CA TYR A 101 -5.74 -2.82 8.40
C TYR A 101 -5.45 -2.72 9.88
N SER A 102 -6.06 -3.54 10.72
CA SER A 102 -5.71 -3.64 12.13
C SER A 102 -4.49 -4.54 12.39
N GLY A 103 -3.88 -5.08 11.33
CA GLY A 103 -2.80 -6.06 11.42
C GLY A 103 -1.42 -5.45 11.64
N TYR A 104 -0.48 -6.31 12.04
CA TYR A 104 0.92 -5.94 12.26
C TYR A 104 1.60 -5.36 11.02
N LEU A 105 1.18 -5.82 9.83
CA LEU A 105 1.79 -5.44 8.56
C LEU A 105 1.71 -3.93 8.30
N TYR A 106 0.67 -3.28 8.84
CA TYR A 106 0.49 -1.83 8.80
C TYR A 106 0.87 -1.14 10.10
N LEU A 107 1.61 -1.82 10.97
CA LEU A 107 2.03 -1.36 12.31
C LEU A 107 0.83 -0.98 13.19
N TRP A 108 -0.22 -1.82 13.20
CA TRP A 108 -1.42 -1.66 14.04
C TRP A 108 -1.97 -0.22 14.09
N PRO A 109 -2.36 0.35 12.94
CA PRO A 109 -2.70 1.75 12.86
C PRO A 109 -3.99 2.09 13.62
N VAL A 110 -4.97 1.20 13.61
CA VAL A 110 -6.29 1.37 14.24
C VAL A 110 -6.85 0.02 14.72
N SER A 111 -7.87 0.05 15.58
CA SER A 111 -8.59 -1.18 15.97
C SER A 111 -9.39 -1.74 14.79
N LYS A 112 -9.70 -3.05 14.85
CA LYS A 112 -10.48 -3.72 13.82
C LYS A 112 -11.88 -3.12 13.69
N GLU A 113 -12.52 -2.81 14.81
CA GLU A 113 -13.88 -2.25 14.87
C GLU A 113 -13.91 -0.86 14.22
N TYR A 114 -12.88 -0.04 14.48
CA TYR A 114 -12.74 1.27 13.87
C TYR A 114 -12.51 1.16 12.36
N ALA A 115 -11.61 0.27 11.93
CA ALA A 115 -11.34 0.04 10.52
C ALA A 115 -12.60 -0.41 9.77
N GLU A 116 -13.36 -1.36 10.34
CA GLU A 116 -14.59 -1.86 9.72
C GLU A 116 -15.66 -0.76 9.58
N LYS A 117 -15.81 0.07 10.61
CA LYS A 117 -16.75 1.21 10.59
C LYS A 117 -16.40 2.21 9.48
N GLU A 118 -15.12 2.60 9.38
CA GLU A 118 -14.67 3.56 8.36
C GLU A 118 -14.75 2.96 6.95
N LEU A 119 -14.48 1.65 6.78
CA LEU A 119 -14.65 0.96 5.50
C LEU A 119 -16.13 0.91 5.05
N LYS A 120 -17.07 0.65 5.96
CA LYS A 120 -18.51 0.69 5.65
C LYS A 120 -18.95 2.07 5.22
N LYS A 121 -18.53 3.10 5.96
CA LYS A 121 -18.79 4.50 5.60
C LYS A 121 -18.22 4.84 4.22
N ALA A 122 -16.99 4.41 3.93
CA ALA A 122 -16.36 4.62 2.63
C ALA A 122 -17.13 3.91 1.50
N TRP A 123 -17.70 2.73 1.75
CA TRP A 123 -18.49 1.99 0.76
C TRP A 123 -19.83 2.66 0.43
N ASP A 124 -20.45 3.32 1.40
CA ASP A 124 -21.70 4.06 1.20
C ASP A 124 -21.48 5.36 0.43
N GLU A 125 -20.33 6.01 0.61
CA GLU A 125 -19.94 7.25 -0.09
C GLU A 125 -19.54 7.04 -1.57
N VAL A 126 -19.15 5.81 -1.91
CA VAL A 126 -18.54 5.43 -3.20
C VAL A 126 -19.57 4.88 -4.17
#